data_AF-A0A7C7YPL7-F1
#
_entry.id   AF-A0A7C7YPL7-F1
#
_cell.length_a   1.000
_cell.length_b   1.000
_cell.length_c   1.000
_cell.angle_alpha   90.00
_cell.angle_beta   90.00
_cell.angle_gamma   90.00
#
_symmetry.space_group_name_H-M   'P 1'
#
loop_
_entity.id
_entity.type
_entity.pdbx_description
1 polymer ?
#
loop_
_entity_poly.entity_id
_entity_poly.type
_entity_poly.pdbx_seq_one_letter_code
_entity_poly.pdbx_strand_id
1 'polypeptide(L)'
;MMELEDCPHCGSPVLPRSICCKSCGSDFETGWQDPAEIEYSSIELPESSSMPDSAQANRSEHLKRIGLLTIGLMVFGIVFTLFFPTKEAILVWLALGLLLRLIQKPD
;
A
#
# COMPACT_ATOMS: atom_id res chain seq x y z
N MET A 1 -3.87 27.84 -20.77
CA MET A 1 -3.96 27.98 -19.30
C MET A 1 -4.82 26.82 -18.85
N MET A 2 -4.32 25.95 -17.97
CA MET A 2 -5.11 24.79 -17.50
C MET A 2 -5.93 25.28 -16.30
N GLU A 3 -7.26 25.31 -16.44
CA GLU A 3 -8.16 25.64 -15.34
C GLU A 3 -8.09 24.52 -14.30
N LEU A 4 -7.82 24.89 -13.05
CA LEU A 4 -7.84 23.98 -11.90
C LEU A 4 -9.25 24.01 -11.32
N GLU A 5 -9.75 22.85 -10.93
CA GLU A 5 -11.02 22.71 -10.20
C GLU A 5 -10.72 22.58 -8.71
N ASP A 6 -11.64 22.96 -7.84
CA ASP A 6 -11.46 22.77 -6.40
C ASP A 6 -11.97 21.38 -5.97
N CYS A 7 -11.21 20.69 -5.14
CA CYS A 7 -11.61 19.39 -4.62
C CYS A 7 -12.87 19.54 -3.75
N PRO A 8 -13.96 18.80 -4.01
CA PRO A 8 -15.22 18.94 -3.27
C PRO A 8 -15.12 18.54 -1.79
N HIS A 9 -14.10 17.74 -1.42
CA HIS A 9 -13.89 17.29 -0.04
C HIS A 9 -13.01 18.23 0.79
N CYS A 10 -12.01 18.89 0.19
CA CYS A 10 -11.02 19.68 0.96
C CYS A 10 -10.71 21.08 0.42
N GLY A 11 -11.24 21.44 -0.76
CA GLY A 11 -11.02 22.74 -1.40
C GLY A 11 -9.64 22.94 -2.03
N SER A 12 -8.73 21.95 -1.97
CA SER A 12 -7.44 22.06 -2.65
C SER A 12 -7.61 21.99 -4.17
N PRO A 13 -6.79 22.73 -4.96
CA PRO A 13 -6.88 22.71 -6.41
C PRO A 13 -6.48 21.35 -6.99
N VAL A 14 -7.28 20.84 -7.91
CA VAL A 14 -7.11 19.58 -8.64
C VAL A 14 -7.07 19.81 -10.14
N LEU A 15 -6.29 18.98 -10.83
CA LEU A 15 -6.16 19.06 -12.29
C LEU A 15 -7.40 18.46 -12.96
N PRO A 16 -7.82 18.97 -14.11
CA PRO A 16 -8.87 18.34 -14.90
C PRO A 16 -8.54 16.87 -15.15
N ARG A 17 -9.53 15.99 -14.99
CA ARG A 17 -9.39 14.52 -15.17
C ARG A 17 -8.50 13.81 -14.14
N SER A 18 -8.17 14.44 -13.01
CA SER A 18 -7.61 13.69 -11.88
C SER A 18 -8.58 12.60 -11.42
N ILE A 19 -8.04 11.47 -10.96
CA ILE A 19 -8.85 10.37 -10.40
C ILE A 19 -8.94 10.45 -8.86
N CYS A 20 -8.09 11.27 -8.23
CA CYS A 20 -8.06 11.48 -6.79
C CYS A 20 -7.34 12.81 -6.44
N CYS A 21 -7.60 13.33 -5.25
CA CYS A 21 -6.96 14.53 -4.72
C CYS A 21 -5.57 14.20 -4.17
N LYS A 22 -4.53 14.90 -4.64
CA LYS A 22 -3.17 14.74 -4.10
C LYS A 22 -3.00 15.27 -2.67
N SER A 23 -3.92 16.12 -2.21
CA SER A 23 -3.86 16.75 -0.88
C SER A 23 -4.50 15.89 0.20
N CYS A 24 -5.72 15.39 -0.03
CA CYS A 24 -6.49 14.65 0.98
C CYS A 24 -6.72 13.17 0.61
N GLY A 25 -6.40 12.76 -0.61
CA GLY A 25 -6.64 11.39 -1.10
C GLY A 25 -8.08 11.09 -1.48
N SER A 26 -9.02 12.03 -1.29
CA SER A 26 -10.42 11.84 -1.70
C SER A 26 -10.53 11.63 -3.21
N ASP A 27 -11.38 10.71 -3.61
CA ASP A 27 -11.62 10.26 -4.97
C ASP A 27 -13.14 10.10 -5.23
N PHE A 28 -13.49 9.47 -6.35
CA PHE A 28 -14.88 9.21 -6.71
C PHE A 28 -15.65 8.48 -5.59
N GLU A 29 -15.09 7.45 -4.96
CA GLU A 29 -15.80 6.63 -3.96
C GLU A 29 -15.89 7.30 -2.59
N THR A 30 -14.98 8.22 -2.30
CA THR A 30 -14.80 8.76 -0.95
C THR A 30 -15.21 10.22 -0.79
N GLY A 31 -15.52 10.94 -1.87
CA GLY A 31 -16.02 12.32 -1.74
C GLY A 31 -16.17 13.17 -2.99
N TRP A 32 -15.95 12.62 -4.20
CA TRP A 32 -16.17 13.36 -5.47
C TRP A 32 -17.48 12.96 -6.18
N GLN A 33 -18.24 12.03 -5.62
CA GLN A 33 -19.61 11.74 -6.04
C GLN A 33 -20.54 12.94 -5.80
N ASP A 34 -21.59 13.04 -6.62
CA ASP A 34 -22.65 14.01 -6.40
C ASP A 34 -23.35 13.69 -5.07
N PRO A 35 -23.48 14.65 -4.13
CA PRO A 35 -24.21 14.46 -2.89
C PRO A 35 -25.64 13.93 -3.07
N ALA A 36 -26.28 14.19 -4.22
CA ALA A 36 -27.61 13.67 -4.55
C ALA A 36 -27.61 12.16 -4.87
N GLU A 37 -26.47 11.59 -5.26
CA GLU A 37 -26.30 10.16 -5.55
C GLU A 37 -25.89 9.35 -4.32
N ILE A 38 -25.51 10.01 -3.21
CA ILE A 38 -25.06 9.35 -1.99
C ILE A 38 -26.28 8.90 -1.18
N GLU A 39 -26.50 7.58 -1.11
CA GLU A 39 -27.50 6.98 -0.24
C GLU A 39 -26.98 6.93 1.22
N TYR A 40 -27.41 7.89 2.03
CA TYR A 40 -27.06 7.93 3.45
C TYR A 40 -27.82 6.87 4.23
N SER A 41 -27.16 5.75 4.51
CA SER A 41 -27.67 4.78 5.47
C SER A 41 -27.45 5.29 6.89
N SER A 42 -28.55 5.53 7.62
CA SER A 42 -28.50 5.90 9.03
C SER A 42 -28.35 4.62 9.86
N ILE A 43 -27.20 4.46 10.53
CA ILE A 43 -27.00 3.41 11.52
C ILE A 43 -27.24 3.99 12.92
N GLU A 44 -28.10 3.33 13.70
CA GLU A 44 -28.25 3.60 15.12
C GLU A 44 -26.99 3.13 15.84
N LEU A 45 -26.20 4.10 16.31
CA LEU A 45 -25.03 3.85 17.12
C LEU A 45 -25.48 3.45 18.53
N PRO A 46 -24.92 2.38 19.13
CA PRO A 46 -25.23 2.01 20.50
C PRO A 46 -24.86 3.16 21.46
N GLU A 47 -25.76 3.44 22.41
CA GLU A 47 -25.56 4.48 23.41
C GLU A 47 -24.44 4.05 24.38
N SER A 48 -23.30 4.73 24.28
CA SER A 48 -22.08 4.58 25.09
C SER A 48 -21.21 3.32 24.89
N SER A 49 -20.14 3.50 24.11
CA SER A 49 -18.79 3.16 24.60
C SER A 49 -17.78 4.03 23.85
N SER A 50 -16.95 4.72 24.63
CA SER A 50 -15.83 5.53 24.14
C SER A 50 -15.00 4.75 23.12
N MET A 51 -14.97 5.20 21.87
CA MET A 51 -14.06 4.64 20.87
C MET A 51 -12.62 4.95 21.28
N PRO A 52 -11.71 3.95 21.37
CA PRO A 52 -10.30 4.20 21.53
C PRO A 52 -9.71 4.71 20.21
N ASP A 53 -8.86 5.73 20.32
CA ASP A 53 -8.12 6.41 19.25
C ASP A 53 -7.00 5.54 18.62
N SER A 54 -7.27 4.25 18.39
CA SER A 54 -6.26 3.23 18.06
C SER A 54 -6.06 2.98 16.57
N ALA A 55 -6.90 3.56 15.70
CA ALA A 55 -6.82 3.34 14.25
C ALA A 55 -5.63 4.08 13.60
N GLN A 56 -5.27 5.29 14.10
CA GLN A 56 -4.14 6.05 13.56
C GLN A 56 -2.78 5.55 14.08
N ALA A 57 -2.70 5.12 15.34
CA ALA A 57 -1.44 4.64 15.94
C ALA A 57 -0.90 3.36 15.27
N ASN A 58 -1.77 2.46 14.82
CA ASN A 58 -1.35 1.21 14.16
C ASN A 58 -0.85 1.42 12.72
N ARG A 59 -1.34 2.45 12.00
CA ARG A 59 -0.98 2.67 10.60
C ARG A 59 0.46 3.15 10.42
N SER A 60 0.97 3.97 11.34
CA SER A 60 2.36 4.45 11.31
C SER A 60 3.36 3.35 11.65
N GLU A 61 3.02 2.45 12.57
CA GLU A 61 3.90 1.34 12.96
C GLU A 61 4.01 0.27 11.87
N HIS A 62 2.92 0.02 11.13
CA HIS A 62 2.93 -0.91 10.00
C HIS A 62 3.77 -0.39 8.83
N LEU A 63 3.69 0.91 8.51
CA LEU A 63 4.51 1.54 7.47
C LEU A 63 6.00 1.58 7.82
N LYS A 64 6.35 1.86 9.09
CA LYS A 64 7.74 1.79 9.58
C LYS A 64 8.30 0.37 9.48
N ARG A 65 7.51 -0.64 9.87
CA ARG A 65 7.92 -2.05 9.83
C ARG A 65 8.14 -2.55 8.40
N ILE A 66 7.26 -2.18 7.46
CA ILE A 66 7.43 -2.49 6.04
C ILE A 66 8.69 -1.81 5.49
N GLY A 67 8.88 -0.51 5.77
CA GLY A 67 10.07 0.23 5.32
C GLY A 67 11.39 -0.37 5.83
N LEU A 68 11.41 -0.85 7.08
CA LEU A 68 12.61 -1.46 7.65
C LEU A 68 12.93 -2.83 7.02
N LEU A 69 11.89 -3.63 6.73
CA LEU A 69 12.06 -4.92 6.05
C LEU A 69 12.55 -4.76 4.61
N THR A 70 12.01 -3.79 3.87
CA THR A 70 12.43 -3.55 2.48
C THR A 70 13.88 -3.07 2.40
N ILE A 71 14.28 -2.16 3.28
CA ILE A 71 15.68 -1.70 3.39
C ILE A 71 16.59 -2.87 3.75
N GLY A 72 16.22 -3.68 4.75
CA GLY A 72 16.99 -4.85 5.17
C GLY A 72 17.20 -5.86 4.04
N LEU A 73 16.16 -6.17 3.27
CA LEU A 73 16.25 -7.10 2.14
C LEU A 73 17.11 -6.55 1.00
N MET A 74 17.03 -5.25 0.73
CA MET A 74 17.84 -4.60 -0.30
C MET A 74 19.33 -4.60 0.09
N VAL A 75 19.66 -4.24 1.34
CA VAL A 75 21.03 -4.28 1.85
C VAL A 75 21.57 -5.71 1.86
N PHE A 76 20.76 -6.68 2.29
CA PHE A 76 21.14 -8.09 2.28
C PHE A 76 21.44 -8.58 0.87
N GLY A 77 20.60 -8.25 -0.12
CA GLY A 77 20.84 -8.60 -1.52
C GLY A 77 22.13 -8.00 -2.07
N ILE A 78 22.45 -6.75 -1.74
CA ILE A 78 23.70 -6.08 -2.16
C ILE A 78 24.92 -6.71 -1.50
N VAL A 79 24.87 -6.99 -0.20
CA VAL A 79 25.99 -7.66 0.49
C VAL A 79 26.17 -9.08 -0.05
N PHE A 80 25.07 -9.79 -0.30
CA PHE A 80 25.08 -11.14 -0.85
C PHE A 80 25.71 -11.19 -2.24
N THR A 81 25.42 -10.23 -3.13
CA THR A 81 26.04 -10.17 -4.47
C THR A 81 27.52 -9.78 -4.43
N LEU A 82 27.94 -8.98 -3.45
CA LEU A 82 29.34 -8.60 -3.26
C LEU A 82 30.17 -9.72 -2.64
N PHE A 83 29.58 -10.54 -1.77
CA PHE A 83 30.30 -11.57 -1.00
C PHE A 83 30.22 -12.97 -1.64
N PHE A 84 29.16 -13.29 -2.38
CA PHE A 84 29.05 -14.51 -3.17
C PHE A 84 29.33 -14.20 -4.65
N PRO A 85 30.48 -14.62 -5.21
CA PRO A 85 30.75 -14.42 -6.63
C PRO A 85 29.67 -15.11 -7.47
N THR A 86 29.15 -14.39 -8.45
CA THR A 86 27.95 -14.71 -9.27
C THR A 86 27.92 -16.13 -9.84
N LYS A 87 29.09 -16.75 -10.06
CA LYS A 87 29.22 -18.14 -10.54
C LYS A 87 28.72 -19.20 -9.55
N GLU A 88 28.91 -19.00 -8.24
CA GLU A 88 28.46 -19.94 -7.20
C GLU A 88 26.96 -19.75 -6.89
N ALA A 89 26.49 -18.50 -6.94
CA ALA A 89 25.08 -18.18 -6.70
C ALA A 89 24.14 -18.81 -7.75
N ILE A 90 24.58 -18.87 -9.02
CA ILE A 90 23.83 -19.55 -10.09
C ILE A 90 23.73 -21.06 -9.81
N LEU A 91 24.80 -21.70 -9.33
CA LEU A 91 24.79 -23.13 -9.00
C LEU A 91 23.87 -23.44 -7.82
N VAL A 92 23.89 -22.59 -6.78
CA VAL A 92 22.99 -22.74 -5.62
C VAL A 92 21.53 -22.57 -6.03
N TRP A 93 21.21 -21.56 -6.85
CA TRP A 93 19.84 -21.34 -7.35
C TRP A 93 19.37 -22.46 -8.29
N LEU A 94 20.23 -22.96 -9.19
CA LEU A 94 19.90 -24.10 -10.03
C LEU A 94 19.69 -25.38 -9.22
N ALA A 95 20.55 -25.65 -8.23
CA ALA A 95 20.42 -26.80 -7.35
C ALA A 95 19.15 -26.72 -6.49
N LEU A 96 18.85 -25.55 -5.92
CA LEU A 96 17.64 -25.31 -5.13
C LEU A 96 16.38 -25.43 -6.00
N GLY A 97 16.38 -24.84 -7.20
CA GLY A 97 15.27 -24.96 -8.15
C GLY A 97 15.04 -26.41 -8.60
N LEU A 98 16.12 -27.18 -8.81
CA LEU A 98 16.04 -28.60 -9.14
C LEU A 98 15.50 -29.43 -7.97
N LEU A 99 15.93 -29.15 -6.74
CA LEU A 99 15.39 -29.78 -5.52
C LEU A 99 13.91 -29.49 -5.33
N LEU A 100 13.49 -28.24 -5.49
CA LEU A 100 12.08 -27.85 -5.39
C LEU A 100 11.24 -28.53 -6.48
N ARG A 101 11.77 -28.66 -7.70
CA ARG A 101 11.11 -29.37 -8.79
C ARG A 101 10.98 -30.88 -8.51
N LEU A 102 11.94 -31.49 -7.82
CA LEU A 102 11.85 -32.89 -7.38
C LEU A 102 10.80 -33.07 -6.29
N ILE A 103 10.68 -32.12 -5.36
CA ILE A 103 9.66 -32.13 -4.30
C ILE A 103 8.25 -31.90 -4.86
N GLN A 104 8.13 -31.09 -5.91
CA GLN A 104 6.84 -30.80 -6.55
C GLN A 104 6.35 -31.88 -7.52
N LYS A 105 7.11 -32.96 -7.77
CA LYS A 105 6.62 -34.06 -8.60
C LYS A 105 5.49 -34.77 -7.83
N PRO A 106 4.22 -34.55 -8.18
CA PRO A 106 3.13 -35.27 -7.54
C PRO A 106 3.12 -36.68 -8.12
N ASP A 107 3.09 -37.68 -7.24
CA ASP A 107 2.79 -39.07 -7.62
C ASP A 107 1.37 -39.21 -8.20
#